data_AF-A0A165FV16-F1
#
_entry.id   AF-A0A165FV16-F1
#
_cell.length_a   1.000
_cell.length_b   1.000
_cell.length_c   1.000
_cell.angle_alpha   90.00
_cell.angle_beta   90.00
_cell.angle_gamma   90.00
#
_symmetry.space_group_name_H-M   'P 1'
#
loop_
_entity.id
_entity.type
_entity.pdbx_description
1 polymer ?
#
loop_
_entity_poly.entity_id
_entity_poly.type
_entity_poly.pdbx_seq_one_letter_code
_entity_poly.pdbx_strand_id
1 'polypeptide(L)'
;MSSSALSFPDYTYSVSYALPTTATFRHLRREVRMMDKTPEACAIGLPRSIFCVLVLGDPTSNTTNYASTGPVVEGEDQPDPRVVGMGRLIGDGALSMQIVDVIVLPLHQKRGLGKLIMRELTRWVEENMPKCTYLSMMADGESRRLYAQYGFIETASYGTVGMSYHPAVPESVRKAAGER
;
A
#
# COMPACT_ATOMS: atom_id res chain seq x y z
N MET A 1 15.71 17.84 -4.13
CA MET A 1 14.78 17.60 -3.00
C MET A 1 15.39 16.54 -2.12
N SER A 2 15.65 16.84 -0.84
CA SER A 2 16.41 15.95 0.05
C SER A 2 15.56 14.74 0.44
N SER A 3 15.96 13.54 -0.02
CA SER A 3 15.38 12.27 0.43
C SER A 3 15.71 12.10 1.92
N SER A 4 14.70 12.11 2.78
CA SER A 4 14.90 11.91 4.22
C SER A 4 15.08 10.42 4.49
N ALA A 5 16.33 9.95 4.52
CA ALA A 5 16.63 8.59 4.94
C ALA A 5 16.33 8.42 6.44
N LEU A 6 15.67 7.32 6.80
CA LEU A 6 15.47 6.93 8.21
C LEU A 6 16.47 5.83 8.56
N SER A 7 17.35 6.08 9.52
CA SER A 7 18.37 5.10 9.92
C SER A 7 18.02 4.47 11.27
N PHE A 8 18.16 3.15 11.35
CA PHE A 8 18.04 2.31 12.53
C PHE A 8 19.30 1.46 12.67
N PRO A 9 19.60 0.90 13.85
CA PRO A 9 20.83 0.13 14.07
C PRO A 9 21.04 -1.07 13.13
N ASP A 10 19.96 -1.59 12.57
CA ASP A 10 19.92 -2.76 11.69
C ASP A 10 19.55 -2.41 10.24
N TYR A 11 18.81 -1.33 9.97
CA TYR A 11 18.42 -0.96 8.61
C TYR A 11 18.52 0.55 8.36
N THR A 12 18.94 0.91 7.15
CA THR A 12 18.73 2.24 6.59
C THR A 12 17.57 2.19 5.61
N TYR A 13 16.62 3.10 5.76
CA TYR A 13 15.45 3.18 4.89
C TYR A 13 15.52 4.40 3.99
N SER A 14 15.16 4.21 2.73
CA SER A 14 14.99 5.27 1.75
C SER A 14 13.64 5.16 1.04
N VAL A 15 13.24 6.24 0.37
CA VAL A 15 12.01 6.27 -0.43
C VAL A 15 12.37 6.26 -1.92
N SER A 16 11.66 5.43 -2.68
CA SER A 16 11.64 5.45 -4.14
C SER A 16 10.21 5.72 -4.62
N TYR A 17 10.07 6.52 -5.67
CA TYR A 17 8.77 6.77 -6.30
C TYR A 17 8.54 5.91 -7.56
N ALA A 18 9.37 4.87 -7.74
CA ALA A 18 9.20 3.90 -8.82
C ALA A 18 7.97 3.01 -8.60
N LEU A 19 7.50 2.37 -9.67
CA LEU A 19 6.50 1.32 -9.57
C LEU A 19 7.15 0.01 -9.13
N PRO A 20 6.48 -0.81 -8.29
CA PRO A 20 6.98 -2.14 -7.96
C PRO A 20 6.88 -3.05 -9.18
N THR A 21 7.77 -4.04 -9.28
CA THR A 21 7.58 -5.15 -10.22
C THR A 21 6.38 -6.00 -9.81
N THR A 22 5.87 -6.81 -10.73
CA THR A 22 4.77 -7.75 -10.44
C THR A 22 5.15 -8.70 -9.31
N ALA A 23 6.37 -9.25 -9.33
CA ALA A 23 6.84 -10.14 -8.28
C ALA A 23 6.90 -9.45 -6.92
N THR A 24 7.44 -8.24 -6.87
CA THR A 24 7.56 -7.43 -5.64
C THR A 24 6.19 -7.10 -5.05
N PHE A 25 5.27 -6.57 -5.87
CA PHE A 25 3.92 -6.20 -5.45
C PHE A 25 3.18 -7.39 -4.84
N ARG A 26 3.20 -8.53 -5.53
CA ARG A 26 2.52 -9.75 -5.08
C ARG A 26 3.16 -10.33 -3.82
N HIS A 27 4.49 -10.31 -3.72
CA HIS A 27 5.21 -10.74 -2.52
C HIS A 27 4.75 -9.94 -1.30
N LEU A 28 4.81 -8.60 -1.34
CA LEU A 28 4.38 -7.73 -0.25
C LEU A 28 2.96 -8.05 0.25
N ARG A 29 2.02 -8.26 -0.68
CA ARG A 29 0.62 -8.58 -0.33
C ARG A 29 0.49 -9.91 0.42
N ARG A 30 1.17 -10.95 -0.05
CA ARG A 30 1.13 -12.28 0.58
C ARG A 30 1.71 -12.25 1.99
N GLU A 31 2.82 -11.56 2.19
CA GLU A 31 3.48 -11.47 3.50
C GLU A 31 2.60 -10.82 4.59
N VAL A 32 1.69 -9.92 4.20
CA VAL A 32 0.73 -9.30 5.12
C VAL A 32 -0.68 -9.89 5.03
N ARG A 33 -0.82 -11.08 4.42
CA ARG A 33 -2.09 -11.82 4.28
C ARG A 33 -3.20 -11.04 3.54
N MET A 34 -2.82 -10.08 2.70
CA MET A 34 -3.75 -9.50 1.74
C MET A 34 -3.99 -10.49 0.60
N MET A 35 -5.20 -10.44 0.02
CA MET A 35 -5.52 -11.23 -1.17
C MET A 35 -4.50 -10.95 -2.29
N ASP A 36 -3.89 -12.01 -2.81
CA ASP A 36 -2.96 -11.93 -3.94
C ASP A 36 -3.69 -11.43 -5.20
N LYS A 37 -2.91 -10.93 -6.17
CA LYS A 37 -3.40 -10.50 -7.48
C LYS A 37 -2.71 -11.33 -8.55
N THR A 38 -3.40 -11.63 -9.64
CA THR A 38 -2.79 -12.40 -10.73
C THR A 38 -1.70 -11.57 -11.42
N PRO A 39 -0.68 -12.20 -12.02
CA PRO A 39 0.34 -11.47 -12.79
C PRO A 39 -0.25 -10.59 -13.89
N GLU A 40 -1.29 -11.06 -14.57
CA GLU A 40 -1.98 -10.32 -15.65
C GLU A 40 -2.63 -9.04 -15.11
N ALA A 41 -3.30 -9.13 -13.96
CA ALA A 41 -3.90 -7.96 -13.32
C ALA A 41 -2.83 -6.95 -12.87
N CYS A 42 -1.68 -7.43 -12.39
CA CYS A 42 -0.56 -6.58 -11.99
C CYS A 42 0.05 -5.86 -13.21
N ALA A 43 0.29 -6.58 -14.31
CA ALA A 43 0.85 -6.03 -15.53
C ALA A 43 -0.02 -4.90 -16.13
N ILE A 44 -1.34 -4.99 -15.96
CA ILE A 44 -2.28 -3.95 -16.38
C ILE A 44 -2.37 -2.81 -15.35
N GLY A 45 -2.48 -3.16 -14.06
CA GLY A 45 -2.85 -2.23 -13.00
C GLY A 45 -1.70 -1.40 -12.43
N LEU A 46 -0.48 -1.95 -12.33
CA LEU A 46 0.65 -1.26 -11.74
C LEU A 46 1.10 -0.04 -12.57
N PRO A 47 1.23 -0.14 -13.92
CA PRO A 47 1.57 1.02 -14.76
C PRO A 47 0.54 2.15 -14.74
N ARG A 48 -0.68 1.89 -14.23
CA ARG A 48 -1.78 2.86 -14.13
C ARG A 48 -1.86 3.57 -12.77
N SER A 49 -0.91 3.32 -11.88
CA SER A 49 -0.77 4.13 -10.68
C SER A 49 -0.50 5.58 -11.04
N ILE A 50 -1.25 6.50 -10.42
CA ILE A 50 -0.98 7.93 -10.53
C ILE A 50 0.34 8.27 -9.84
N PHE A 51 0.55 7.68 -8.66
CA PHE A 51 1.77 7.84 -7.88
C PHE A 51 2.00 6.59 -7.02
N CYS A 52 3.25 6.28 -6.74
CA CYS A 52 3.63 5.16 -5.89
C CYS A 52 4.79 5.58 -5.00
N VAL A 53 4.75 5.06 -3.77
CA VAL A 53 5.81 5.20 -2.79
C VAL A 53 6.27 3.78 -2.45
N LEU A 54 7.55 3.50 -2.65
CA LEU A 54 8.23 2.31 -2.18
C LEU A 54 9.18 2.70 -1.05
N VAL A 55 9.18 1.90 0.01
CA VAL A 55 10.18 2.00 1.08
C VAL A 55 11.23 0.92 0.84
N LEU A 56 12.46 1.34 0.62
CA LEU A 56 13.62 0.47 0.47
C LEU A 56 14.31 0.33 1.83
N GLY A 57 14.59 -0.90 2.25
CA GLY A 57 15.32 -1.21 3.47
C GLY A 57 16.65 -1.88 3.15
N ASP A 58 17.73 -1.13 3.31
CA ASP A 58 19.09 -1.65 3.15
C ASP A 58 19.62 -2.07 4.53
N PRO A 59 20.04 -3.34 4.70
CA PRO A 59 20.66 -3.79 5.95
C PRO A 59 21.93 -2.99 6.22
N THR A 60 22.15 -2.66 7.48
CA THR A 60 23.45 -2.12 7.92
C THR A 60 24.46 -3.27 8.05
N SER A 61 25.75 -2.94 8.17
CA SER A 61 26.83 -3.93 8.35
C SER A 61 26.65 -4.86 9.56
N ASN A 62 25.75 -4.53 10.49
CA ASN A 62 25.44 -5.33 11.68
C ASN A 62 24.30 -6.35 11.47
N THR A 63 23.70 -6.43 10.28
CA THR A 63 22.57 -7.33 10.01
C THR A 63 23.00 -8.53 9.18
N THR A 64 23.02 -9.70 9.81
CA THR A 64 23.39 -10.99 9.17
C THR A 64 22.22 -11.72 8.51
N ASN A 65 20.99 -11.24 8.72
CA ASN A 65 19.77 -11.91 8.25
C ASN A 65 19.18 -11.18 7.04
N TYR A 66 19.88 -11.20 5.91
CA TYR A 66 19.21 -11.05 4.62
C TYR A 66 18.57 -12.40 4.32
N ALA A 67 17.25 -12.49 4.40
CA ALA A 67 16.58 -13.71 3.97
C ALA A 67 16.89 -13.88 2.49
N SER A 68 17.72 -14.87 2.15
CA SER A 68 17.81 -15.37 0.79
C SER A 68 16.38 -15.69 0.39
N THR A 69 15.81 -14.91 -0.53
CA THR A 69 14.75 -15.42 -1.39
C THR A 69 15.23 -16.80 -1.83
N GLY A 70 14.35 -17.81 -1.75
CA GLY A 70 14.69 -19.21 -2.02
C GLY A 70 15.36 -19.40 -3.39
N PRO A 71 15.64 -20.66 -3.78
CA PRO A 71 16.40 -20.93 -5.00
C PRO A 71 15.88 -20.11 -6.19
N VAL A 72 16.79 -19.33 -6.79
CA VAL A 72 16.50 -18.47 -7.93
C VAL A 72 16.13 -19.38 -9.09
N VAL A 73 14.85 -19.37 -9.48
CA VAL A 73 14.40 -20.06 -10.69
C VAL A 73 14.70 -19.12 -11.87
N GLU A 74 15.59 -19.54 -12.77
CA GLU A 74 15.92 -18.77 -13.97
C GLU A 74 14.67 -18.54 -14.82
N GLY A 75 14.39 -17.27 -15.14
CA GLY A 75 13.28 -16.87 -16.01
C GLY A 75 12.03 -16.31 -15.32
N GLU A 76 11.91 -16.40 -13.99
CA GLU A 76 10.83 -15.73 -13.24
C GLU A 76 11.28 -14.37 -12.68
N ASP A 77 10.42 -13.35 -12.81
CA ASP A 77 10.56 -12.06 -12.11
C ASP A 77 10.64 -12.34 -10.60
N GLN A 78 11.74 -11.96 -9.96
CA GLN A 78 11.95 -12.13 -8.52
C GLN A 78 11.61 -10.82 -7.79
N PRO A 79 11.02 -10.87 -6.58
CA PRO A 79 10.76 -9.66 -5.81
C PRO A 79 12.08 -8.96 -5.44
N ASP A 80 12.15 -7.63 -5.51
CA ASP A 80 13.31 -6.90 -4.99
C ASP A 80 13.30 -7.03 -3.46
N PRO A 81 14.30 -7.73 -2.86
CA PRO A 81 14.32 -8.00 -1.44
C PRO A 81 14.53 -6.74 -0.58
N ARG A 82 14.90 -5.60 -1.18
CA ARG A 82 14.99 -4.31 -0.48
C ARG A 82 13.64 -3.63 -0.34
N VAL A 83 12.62 -3.96 -1.13
CA VAL A 83 11.32 -3.29 -1.03
C VAL A 83 10.55 -3.88 0.16
N VAL A 84 10.53 -3.13 1.26
CA VAL A 84 9.96 -3.57 2.55
C VAL A 84 8.60 -2.94 2.85
N GLY A 85 8.16 -2.00 2.02
CA GLY A 85 6.86 -1.38 2.16
C GLY A 85 6.48 -0.61 0.89
N MET A 86 5.19 -0.36 0.75
CA MET A 86 4.67 0.42 -0.37
C MET A 86 3.37 1.14 -0.01
N GLY A 87 2.99 2.09 -0.86
CA GLY A 87 1.65 2.63 -0.95
C GLY A 87 1.41 3.24 -2.34
N ARG A 88 0.16 3.26 -2.80
CA ARG A 88 -0.18 3.66 -4.17
C ARG A 88 -1.35 4.63 -4.18
N LEU A 89 -1.35 5.54 -5.14
CA LEU A 89 -2.49 6.35 -5.53
C LEU A 89 -3.04 5.88 -6.87
N ILE A 90 -4.36 5.73 -6.92
CA ILE A 90 -5.14 5.46 -8.14
C ILE A 90 -6.30 6.47 -8.22
N GLY A 91 -6.91 6.60 -9.39
CA GLY A 91 -8.04 7.50 -9.60
C GLY A 91 -8.08 8.06 -11.02
N ASP A 92 -8.84 9.13 -11.19
CA ASP A 92 -8.96 9.88 -12.44
C ASP A 92 -7.98 11.07 -12.55
N GLY A 93 -7.21 11.34 -11.49
CA GLY A 93 -6.22 12.41 -11.46
C GLY A 93 -6.78 13.80 -11.15
N ALA A 94 -8.05 13.92 -10.73
CA ALA A 94 -8.60 15.21 -10.30
C ALA A 94 -9.85 15.13 -9.40
N LEU A 95 -10.87 14.34 -9.76
CA LEU A 95 -12.15 14.35 -9.06
C LEU A 95 -12.18 13.31 -7.95
N SER A 96 -11.77 12.07 -8.27
CA SER A 96 -11.84 10.94 -7.36
C SER A 96 -10.53 10.16 -7.37
N MET A 97 -9.95 10.02 -6.18
CA MET A 97 -8.72 9.28 -5.94
C MET A 97 -8.84 8.34 -4.74
N GLN A 98 -8.01 7.31 -4.73
CA GLN A 98 -7.93 6.36 -3.64
C GLN A 98 -6.48 6.01 -3.29
N ILE A 99 -6.16 6.07 -1.99
CA ILE A 99 -4.95 5.42 -1.47
C ILE A 99 -5.23 3.93 -1.36
N VAL A 100 -4.38 3.13 -2.00
CA VAL A 100 -4.47 1.67 -2.00
C VAL A 100 -3.12 1.06 -1.64
N ASP A 101 -3.17 -0.21 -1.23
CA ASP A 101 -1.98 -1.06 -1.05
C ASP A 101 -0.93 -0.48 -0.10
N VAL A 102 -1.35 0.16 1.00
CA VAL A 102 -0.45 0.61 2.06
C VAL A 102 0.04 -0.59 2.86
N ILE A 103 1.29 -0.98 2.66
CA ILE A 103 1.89 -2.19 3.24
C ILE A 103 3.25 -1.85 3.84
N VAL A 104 3.55 -2.43 5.01
CA VAL A 104 4.90 -2.52 5.56
C VAL A 104 5.10 -3.95 6.04
N LEU A 105 6.17 -4.60 5.58
CA LEU A 105 6.51 -5.97 5.96
C LEU A 105 6.66 -6.09 7.49
N PRO A 106 6.21 -7.19 8.12
CA PRO A 106 6.15 -7.31 9.58
C PRO A 106 7.46 -6.99 10.32
N LEU A 107 8.62 -7.41 9.77
CA LEU A 107 9.94 -7.17 10.36
C LEU A 107 10.32 -5.67 10.44
N HIS A 108 9.72 -4.85 9.57
CA HIS A 108 10.02 -3.43 9.42
C HIS A 108 8.92 -2.53 10.03
N GLN A 109 7.88 -3.11 10.62
CA GLN A 109 6.82 -2.36 11.28
C GLN A 109 7.29 -1.70 12.60
N LYS A 110 6.45 -0.81 13.14
CA LYS A 110 6.71 -0.04 14.38
C LYS A 110 7.95 0.88 14.32
N ARG A 111 8.48 1.12 13.12
CA ARG A 111 9.60 2.03 12.83
C ARG A 111 9.16 3.34 12.16
N GLY A 112 7.87 3.64 12.16
CA GLY A 112 7.32 4.83 11.52
C GLY A 112 7.20 4.75 9.99
N LEU A 113 7.50 3.61 9.35
CA LEU A 113 7.46 3.49 7.89
C LEU A 113 6.05 3.65 7.30
N GLY A 114 4.99 3.23 8.01
CA GLY A 114 3.61 3.50 7.59
C GLY A 114 3.29 5.00 7.58
N LYS A 115 3.82 5.76 8.55
CA LYS A 115 3.72 7.22 8.58
C LYS A 115 4.52 7.86 7.44
N LEU A 116 5.71 7.33 7.15
CA LEU A 116 6.51 7.77 6.02
C LEU A 116 5.72 7.62 4.71
N ILE A 117 5.16 6.43 4.44
CA ILE A 117 4.35 6.17 3.24
C ILE A 117 3.17 7.14 3.16
N MET A 118 2.36 7.24 4.22
CA MET A 118 1.19 8.13 4.22
C MET A 118 1.57 9.59 3.98
N ARG A 119 2.65 10.06 4.63
CA ARG A 119 3.15 11.43 4.44
C ARG A 119 3.52 11.71 2.99
N GLU A 120 4.27 10.82 2.35
CA GLU A 120 4.68 11.01 0.96
C GLU A 120 3.47 11.00 0.01
N LEU A 121 2.49 10.11 0.25
CA LEU A 121 1.26 10.04 -0.56
C LEU A 121 0.38 11.28 -0.40
N THR A 122 0.08 11.70 0.83
CA THR A 122 -0.80 12.86 1.06
C THR A 122 -0.14 14.15 0.60
N ARG A 123 1.17 14.30 0.84
CA ARG A 123 1.95 15.43 0.34
C ARG A 123 1.85 15.54 -1.18
N TRP A 124 2.02 14.42 -1.89
CA TRP A 124 1.91 14.43 -3.34
C TRP A 124 0.52 14.88 -3.81
N VAL A 125 -0.55 14.42 -3.16
CA VAL A 125 -1.93 14.88 -3.48
C VAL A 125 -2.07 16.39 -3.24
N GLU A 126 -1.63 16.88 -2.09
CA GLU A 126 -1.72 18.30 -1.72
C GLU A 126 -0.95 19.22 -2.70
N GLU A 127 0.19 18.75 -3.20
CA GLU A 127 1.04 19.52 -4.12
C GLU A 127 0.55 19.47 -5.59
N ASN A 128 -0.12 18.39 -6.00
CA ASN A 128 -0.40 18.13 -7.42
C ASN A 128 -1.89 18.17 -7.79
N MET A 129 -2.81 18.04 -6.83
CA MET A 129 -4.24 17.86 -7.11
C MET A 129 -5.07 19.09 -6.70
N PRO A 130 -6.20 19.36 -7.38
CA PRO A 130 -7.14 20.39 -6.95
C PRO A 130 -7.66 20.15 -5.52
N LYS A 131 -7.93 21.22 -4.77
CA LYS A 131 -8.42 21.11 -3.37
C LYS A 131 -9.77 20.41 -3.22
N CYS A 132 -10.55 20.32 -4.30
CA CYS A 132 -11.84 19.62 -4.32
C CYS A 132 -11.72 18.12 -4.59
N THR A 133 -10.51 17.59 -4.81
CA THR A 133 -10.28 16.16 -5.07
C THR A 133 -10.79 15.33 -3.89
N TYR A 134 -11.67 14.38 -4.17
CA TYR A 134 -12.12 13.42 -3.18
C TYR A 134 -11.09 12.29 -3.05
N LEU A 135 -10.39 12.23 -1.91
CA LEU A 135 -9.42 11.18 -1.61
C LEU A 135 -10.00 10.20 -0.57
N SER A 136 -10.11 8.93 -0.96
CA SER A 136 -10.64 7.86 -0.09
C SER A 136 -9.60 6.77 0.16
N MET A 137 -9.90 5.86 1.10
CA MET A 137 -9.13 4.62 1.30
C MET A 137 -9.96 3.58 2.05
N MET A 138 -9.49 2.33 2.06
CA MET A 138 -10.02 1.27 2.90
C MET A 138 -9.07 1.03 4.07
N ALA A 139 -9.57 1.12 5.30
CA ALA A 139 -8.79 0.98 6.52
C ALA A 139 -9.23 -0.23 7.34
N ASP A 140 -8.29 -1.11 7.67
CA ASP A 140 -8.51 -2.26 8.56
C ASP A 140 -8.19 -1.92 10.03
N GLY A 141 -8.76 -2.69 10.96
CA GLY A 141 -8.58 -2.60 12.42
C GLY A 141 -7.76 -1.42 12.96
N GLU A 142 -6.50 -1.69 13.29
CA GLU A 142 -5.60 -0.72 13.94
C GLU A 142 -5.06 0.38 13.00
N SER A 143 -5.07 0.17 11.67
CA SER A 143 -4.54 1.15 10.71
C SER A 143 -5.38 2.44 10.66
N ARG A 144 -6.66 2.37 11.06
CA ARG A 144 -7.54 3.54 11.23
C ARG A 144 -6.92 4.65 12.07
N ARG A 145 -6.26 4.30 13.18
CA ARG A 145 -5.61 5.28 14.09
C ARG A 145 -4.43 5.98 13.43
N LEU A 146 -3.72 5.29 12.54
CA LEU A 146 -2.66 5.88 11.74
C LEU A 146 -3.26 6.88 10.75
N TYR A 147 -4.27 6.47 9.98
CA TYR A 147 -4.83 7.30 8.93
C TYR A 147 -5.57 8.53 9.46
N ALA A 148 -6.19 8.45 10.64
CA ALA A 148 -6.80 9.59 11.32
C ALA A 148 -5.80 10.74 11.59
N GLN A 149 -4.51 10.44 11.78
CA GLN A 149 -3.46 11.47 11.95
C GLN A 149 -3.22 12.29 10.67
N TYR A 150 -3.69 11.80 9.52
CA TYR A 150 -3.60 12.45 8.21
C TYR A 150 -4.94 13.02 7.75
N GLY A 151 -5.90 13.20 8.67
CA GLY A 151 -7.20 13.80 8.37
C GLY A 151 -8.22 12.85 7.75
N PHE A 152 -7.95 11.55 7.65
CA PHE A 152 -8.94 10.58 7.22
C PHE A 152 -9.98 10.36 8.31
N ILE A 153 -11.26 10.53 7.95
CA ILE A 153 -12.41 10.35 8.82
C ILE A 153 -13.24 9.18 8.27
N GLU A 154 -13.79 8.34 9.15
CA GLU A 154 -14.64 7.23 8.72
C GLU A 154 -15.84 7.77 7.94
N THR A 155 -16.12 7.21 6.76
CA THR A 155 -17.21 7.70 5.90
C THR A 155 -18.57 7.65 6.59
N ALA A 156 -18.74 6.69 7.51
CA ALA A 156 -19.96 6.51 8.29
C ALA A 156 -20.29 7.74 9.15
N SER A 157 -19.29 8.53 9.56
CA SER A 157 -19.49 9.80 10.27
C SER A 157 -20.24 10.84 9.43
N TYR A 158 -20.22 10.71 8.10
CA TYR A 158 -20.98 11.54 7.17
C TYR A 158 -22.27 10.86 6.68
N GLY A 159 -22.68 9.75 7.30
CA GLY A 159 -23.85 8.98 6.88
C GLY A 159 -23.65 8.17 5.58
N THR A 160 -22.40 7.96 5.14
CA THR A 160 -22.08 7.18 3.93
C THR A 160 -21.21 5.97 4.27
N VAL A 161 -21.41 4.85 3.58
CA VAL A 161 -20.62 3.64 3.82
C VAL A 161 -19.98 3.16 2.53
N GLY A 162 -18.70 2.79 2.59
CA GLY A 162 -18.04 2.09 1.50
C GLY A 162 -18.64 0.70 1.31
N MET A 163 -18.91 0.32 0.07
CA MET A 163 -19.49 -0.98 -0.28
C MET A 163 -18.60 -1.68 -1.31
N SER A 164 -18.45 -3.00 -1.19
CA SER A 164 -17.80 -3.83 -2.20
C SER A 164 -18.84 -4.56 -3.04
N TYR A 165 -18.65 -4.56 -4.36
CA TYR A 165 -19.50 -5.33 -5.26
C TYR A 165 -19.11 -6.81 -5.26
N HIS A 166 -20.10 -7.68 -5.11
CA HIS A 166 -19.95 -9.13 -5.22
C HIS A 166 -20.94 -9.64 -6.28
N PRO A 167 -20.47 -10.15 -7.44
CA PRO A 167 -21.35 -10.64 -8.50
C PRO A 167 -22.35 -11.71 -8.03
N ALA A 168 -21.91 -12.56 -7.10
CA ALA A 168 -22.78 -13.46 -6.34
C ALA A 168 -23.00 -12.87 -4.94
N VAL A 169 -24.20 -12.35 -4.68
CA VAL A 169 -24.56 -11.79 -3.37
C VAL A 169 -24.49 -12.91 -2.32
N PRO A 170 -23.65 -12.78 -1.28
CA PRO A 170 -23.56 -13.78 -0.22
C PRO A 170 -24.90 -13.99 0.47
N GLU A 171 -25.23 -15.22 0.84
CA GLU A 171 -26.51 -15.54 1.50
C GLU A 171 -26.70 -14.78 2.82
N SER A 172 -25.60 -14.53 3.54
CA SER A 172 -25.59 -13.70 4.75
C SER A 172 -26.06 -12.27 4.50
N VAL A 173 -25.74 -11.72 3.32
CA VAL A 173 -26.18 -10.37 2.91
C VAL A 173 -27.64 -10.39 2.49
N ARG A 174 -28.09 -11.41 1.76
CA ARG A 174 -29.52 -11.56 1.38
C ARG A 174 -30.43 -11.65 2.60
N LYS A 175 -30.05 -12.45 3.60
CA LYS A 175 -30.77 -12.57 4.88
C LYS A 175 -30.84 -11.23 5.63
N ALA A 176 -29.76 -10.46 5.64
CA ALA A 176 -29.72 -9.14 6.27
C ALA A 176 -30.56 -8.09 5.50
N ALA A 177 -30.68 -8.23 4.18
CA ALA A 177 -31.49 -7.36 3.33
C ALA A 177 -33.00 -7.69 3.38
N GLY A 178 -33.41 -8.76 4.06
CA GLY A 178 -34.82 -9.14 4.18
C GLY A 178 -35.42 -9.79 2.93
N GLU A 179 -34.60 -10.17 1.96
CA GLU A 179 -35.03 -10.86 0.74
C GLU A 179 -34.99 -12.38 0.98
N ARG A 180 -36.16 -13.03 0.91
CA ARG A 180 -36.32 -14.49 0.98
C ARG A 180 -35.88 -15.17 -0.31
#